data_AF-A0A9X3T023-F1
#
_entry.id   AF-A0A9X3T023-F1
#
_cell.length_a   1.000
_cell.length_b   1.000
_cell.length_c   1.000
_cell.angle_alpha   90.00
_cell.angle_beta   90.00
_cell.angle_gamma   90.00
#
_symmetry.space_group_name_H-M   'P 1'
#
loop_
_entity.id
_entity.type
_entity.pdbx_description
1 polymer ?
#
loop_
_entity_poly.entity_id
_entity_poly.type
_entity_poly.pdbx_seq_one_letter_code
_entity_poly.pdbx_strand_id
1 'polypeptide(L)'
;MIQADGGTRTASITGAFIALSDAFAVLKRRELIKKRPLTDYLAAVSVGRVGGEVLVDLDYEEDSKAEVDMNLVMTGRGRYVEVQGTAERLPFEKKDLDEFLTLGWNAIQGLVALQKEMVGNLE
;
A
#
# COMPACT_ATOMS: atom_id res chain seq x y z
N MET A 1 3.53 7.71 -13.85
CA MET A 1 4.16 8.54 -12.81
C MET A 1 4.65 9.81 -13.50
N ILE A 2 4.17 10.99 -13.06
CA ILE A 2 4.52 12.29 -13.64
C ILE A 2 5.52 13.08 -12.77
N GLN A 3 5.67 12.69 -11.50
CA GLN A 3 6.69 13.15 -10.55
C GLN A 3 6.96 12.01 -9.54
N ALA A 4 8.22 11.82 -9.16
CA ALA A 4 8.66 10.78 -8.22
C ALA A 4 9.44 11.40 -7.07
N ASP A 5 9.12 10.93 -5.87
CA ASP A 5 9.81 11.30 -4.62
C ASP A 5 9.65 10.16 -3.60
N GLY A 6 10.08 8.95 -3.96
CA GLY A 6 9.84 7.75 -3.14
C GLY A 6 8.44 7.15 -3.32
N GLY A 7 8.22 5.93 -2.80
CA GLY A 7 6.90 5.29 -2.71
C GLY A 7 6.12 5.07 -4.02
N THR A 8 6.70 5.31 -5.20
CA THR A 8 5.93 5.36 -6.47
C THR A 8 5.20 4.05 -6.80
N ARG A 9 5.78 2.91 -6.43
CA ARG A 9 5.19 1.57 -6.63
C ARG A 9 3.93 1.41 -5.77
N THR A 10 4.04 1.68 -4.48
CA THR A 10 2.98 1.51 -3.49
C THR A 10 1.87 2.54 -3.71
N ALA A 11 2.24 3.79 -4.03
CA ALA A 11 1.30 4.82 -4.49
C ALA A 11 0.53 4.38 -5.75
N SER A 12 1.22 3.77 -6.73
CA SER A 12 0.57 3.28 -7.95
C SER A 12 -0.43 2.15 -7.67
N ILE A 13 -0.11 1.22 -6.76
CA ILE A 13 -1.04 0.15 -6.35
C ILE A 13 -2.29 0.75 -5.72
N THR A 14 -2.12 1.67 -4.77
CA THR A 14 -3.21 2.34 -4.06
C THR A 14 -4.10 3.16 -5.00
N GLY A 15 -3.51 3.91 -5.94
CA GLY A 15 -4.24 4.67 -6.95
C GLY A 15 -4.92 3.79 -8.01
N ALA A 16 -4.28 2.70 -8.44
CA ALA A 16 -4.83 1.77 -9.41
C ALA A 16 -6.09 1.08 -8.89
N PHE A 17 -6.16 0.78 -7.57
CA PHE A 17 -7.37 0.24 -6.96
C PHE A 17 -8.56 1.20 -7.11
N ILE A 18 -8.37 2.50 -6.84
CA ILE A 18 -9.42 3.52 -6.97
C ILE A 18 -9.89 3.59 -8.43
N ALA A 19 -8.96 3.70 -9.37
CA ALA A 19 -9.27 3.76 -10.80
C ALA A 19 -10.03 2.52 -11.29
N LEU A 20 -9.64 1.33 -10.81
CA LEU A 20 -10.32 0.08 -11.14
C LEU A 20 -11.75 0.04 -10.57
N SER A 21 -11.95 0.52 -9.35
CA SER A 21 -13.28 0.62 -8.76
C SER A 21 -14.20 1.55 -9.54
N ASP A 22 -13.70 2.71 -9.95
CA ASP A 22 -14.42 3.66 -10.80
C ASP A 22 -14.78 3.05 -12.15
N ALA A 23 -13.85 2.33 -12.78
CA ALA A 23 -14.11 1.63 -14.03
C ALA A 23 -15.25 0.60 -13.86
N PHE A 24 -15.25 -0.20 -12.79
CA PHE A 24 -16.33 -1.13 -12.52
C PHE A 24 -17.67 -0.43 -12.21
N ALA A 25 -17.65 0.72 -11.54
CA ALA A 25 -18.84 1.53 -11.34
C ALA A 25 -19.43 2.01 -12.67
N VAL A 26 -18.59 2.45 -13.62
CA VAL A 26 -19.01 2.83 -14.98
C VAL A 26 -19.61 1.63 -15.71
N LEU A 27 -18.94 0.48 -15.71
CA LEU A 27 -19.44 -0.72 -16.40
C LEU A 27 -20.77 -1.19 -15.81
N LYS A 28 -20.94 -1.11 -14.49
CA LYS A 28 -22.18 -1.45 -13.80
C LYS A 28 -23.32 -0.48 -14.15
N ARG A 29 -23.06 0.84 -14.18
CA ARG A 29 -24.04 1.86 -14.62
C ARG A 29 -24.47 1.69 -16.07
N ARG A 30 -23.58 1.19 -16.93
CA ARG A 30 -23.88 0.85 -18.34
C ARG A 30 -24.48 -0.54 -18.53
N GLU A 31 -24.78 -1.25 -17.44
CA GLU A 31 -25.35 -2.60 -17.44
C GLU A 31 -24.50 -3.66 -18.19
N LEU A 32 -23.21 -3.38 -18.41
CA LEU A 32 -22.28 -4.32 -19.05
C LEU A 32 -21.86 -5.44 -18.11
N ILE A 33 -21.99 -5.21 -16.79
CA ILE A 33 -21.76 -6.22 -15.74
C ILE A 33 -22.91 -6.21 -14.74
N LYS A 34 -23.21 -7.40 -14.19
CA LYS A 34 -24.30 -7.58 -13.21
C LYS A 34 -23.97 -7.03 -11.83
N LYS A 35 -22.70 -6.98 -11.43
CA LYS A 35 -22.24 -6.47 -10.14
C LYS A 35 -20.78 -6.05 -10.24
N ARG A 36 -20.31 -5.24 -9.29
CA ARG A 36 -18.88 -4.90 -9.18
C ARG A 36 -18.12 -6.12 -8.63
N PRO A 37 -17.03 -6.59 -9.27
CA PRO A 37 -16.31 -7.80 -8.85
C PRO A 37 -15.20 -7.52 -7.83
N LEU A 38 -15.33 -6.48 -7.00
CA LEU A 38 -14.36 -6.17 -5.94
C LEU A 38 -14.79 -6.87 -4.64
N THR A 39 -13.87 -7.60 -4.02
CA THR A 39 -14.16 -8.40 -2.82
C THR A 39 -13.64 -7.75 -1.52
N ASP A 40 -12.68 -6.84 -1.64
CA ASP A 40 -12.08 -6.09 -0.54
C ASP A 40 -11.39 -4.83 -1.09
N TYR A 41 -11.02 -3.93 -0.20
CA TYR A 41 -10.11 -2.81 -0.50
C TYR A 41 -8.67 -3.30 -0.64
N LEU A 42 -7.84 -2.51 -1.32
CA LEU A 42 -6.42 -2.79 -1.50
C LEU A 42 -5.62 -1.48 -1.41
N ALA A 43 -4.59 -1.46 -0.56
CA ALA A 43 -3.65 -0.37 -0.49
C ALA A 43 -2.24 -0.90 -0.17
N ALA A 44 -1.25 -0.06 -0.42
CA ALA A 44 0.15 -0.39 -0.23
C ALA A 44 0.95 0.79 0.31
N VAL A 45 2.00 0.50 1.07
CA VAL A 45 2.96 1.48 1.63
C VAL A 45 4.39 0.94 1.55
N SER A 46 5.36 1.84 1.45
CA SER A 46 6.77 1.52 1.73
C SER A 46 7.03 1.65 3.23
N VAL A 47 7.95 0.84 3.75
CA VAL A 47 8.38 0.82 5.15
C VAL A 47 9.87 0.53 5.16
N GLY A 48 10.64 1.20 6.00
CA GLY A 48 12.06 0.90 6.10
C GLY A 48 12.69 1.38 7.39
N ARG A 49 13.97 1.09 7.52
CA ARG A 49 14.81 1.58 8.63
C ARG A 49 15.80 2.60 8.12
N VAL A 50 15.78 3.80 8.68
CA VAL A 50 16.68 4.90 8.32
C VAL A 50 17.32 5.44 9.60
N GLY A 51 18.64 5.33 9.72
CA GLY A 51 19.37 5.85 10.88
C GLY A 51 18.98 5.17 12.20
N GLY A 52 18.63 3.88 12.15
CA GLY A 52 18.16 3.11 13.31
C GLY A 52 16.67 3.28 13.66
N GLU A 53 15.93 4.19 13.01
CA GLU A 53 14.49 4.38 13.24
C GLU A 53 13.66 3.74 12.13
N VAL A 54 12.47 3.24 12.48
CA VAL A 54 11.53 2.66 11.51
C VAL A 54 10.55 3.73 11.02
N LEU A 55 10.48 3.89 9.70
CA LEU A 55 9.66 4.88 9.02
C LEU A 55 8.71 4.20 8.02
N VAL A 56 7.59 4.87 7.74
CA VAL A 56 6.58 4.45 6.75
C VAL A 56 6.38 5.58 5.74
N ASP A 57 6.10 5.22 4.50
CA ASP A 57 5.92 6.15 3.37
C ASP A 57 7.20 6.93 3.06
N LEU A 58 8.30 6.17 2.87
CA LEU A 58 9.62 6.74 2.61
C LEU A 58 9.64 7.62 1.36
N ASP A 59 10.18 8.82 1.50
CA ASP A 59 10.55 9.66 0.37
C ASP A 59 11.81 9.15 -0.34
N TYR A 60 12.23 9.80 -1.44
CA TYR A 60 13.40 9.34 -2.19
C TYR A 60 14.70 9.42 -1.39
N GLU A 61 14.88 10.45 -0.58
CA GLU A 61 16.10 10.61 0.22
C GLU A 61 16.18 9.57 1.33
N GLU A 62 15.07 9.29 2.00
CA GLU A 62 14.94 8.27 3.04
C GLU A 62 15.19 6.88 2.47
N ASP A 63 14.54 6.54 1.34
CA ASP A 63 14.70 5.26 0.64
C ASP A 63 16.15 5.03 0.21
N SER A 64 16.80 6.06 -0.35
CA SER A 64 18.20 5.96 -0.79
C SER A 64 19.21 5.71 0.36
N LYS A 65 18.83 6.03 1.60
CA LYS A 65 19.68 5.90 2.80
C LYS A 65 19.29 4.70 3.66
N ALA A 66 18.17 4.04 3.36
CA ALA A 66 17.59 2.98 4.16
C ALA A 66 18.54 1.79 4.34
N GLU A 67 18.52 1.20 5.53
CA GLU A 67 19.20 -0.04 5.87
C GLU A 67 18.39 -1.25 5.41
N VAL A 68 17.07 -1.10 5.42
CA VAL A 68 16.07 -2.05 4.96
C VAL A 68 14.98 -1.27 4.23
N ASP A 69 14.64 -1.70 3.02
CA ASP A 69 13.47 -1.25 2.27
C ASP A 69 12.44 -2.40 2.18
N MET A 70 11.17 -2.09 2.40
CA MET A 70 10.08 -3.04 2.33
C MET A 70 8.82 -2.42 1.74
N ASN A 71 8.26 -3.09 0.73
CA ASN A 71 6.93 -2.81 0.21
C ASN A 71 5.91 -3.75 0.84
N LEU A 72 4.82 -3.18 1.35
CA LEU A 72 3.72 -3.91 1.97
C LEU A 72 2.41 -3.65 1.22
N VAL A 73 1.72 -4.71 0.81
CA VAL A 73 0.41 -4.63 0.16
C VAL A 73 -0.58 -5.46 0.96
N MET A 74 -1.67 -4.84 1.42
CA MET A 74 -2.69 -5.51 2.24
C MET A 74 -4.10 -5.17 1.80
N THR A 75 -5.02 -6.08 2.08
CA THR A 75 -6.45 -5.84 1.90
C THR A 75 -7.02 -4.96 3.01
N GLY A 76 -8.18 -4.36 2.78
CA GLY A 76 -8.87 -3.54 3.79
C GLY A 76 -9.31 -4.28 5.05
N ARG A 77 -9.29 -5.62 5.05
CA ARG A 77 -9.54 -6.49 6.21
C ARG A 77 -8.25 -6.96 6.90
N GLY A 78 -7.09 -6.43 6.52
CA GLY A 78 -5.81 -6.76 7.14
C GLY A 78 -5.18 -8.06 6.69
N ARG A 79 -5.55 -8.57 5.50
CA ARG A 79 -4.89 -9.74 4.90
C ARG A 79 -3.72 -9.30 4.04
N TYR A 80 -2.58 -9.98 4.18
CA TYR A 80 -1.41 -9.73 3.34
C TYR A 80 -1.65 -10.22 1.91
N VAL A 81 -1.36 -9.36 0.93
CA VAL A 81 -1.33 -9.71 -0.49
C VAL A 81 0.11 -9.87 -0.95
N GLU A 82 0.98 -8.96 -0.52
CA GLU A 82 2.41 -9.01 -0.81
C GLU A 82 3.20 -8.41 0.35
N VAL A 83 4.31 -9.07 0.69
CA VAL A 83 5.34 -8.54 1.60
C VAL A 83 6.67 -8.75 0.88
N GLN A 84 7.34 -7.67 0.50
CA GLN A 84 8.61 -7.71 -0.21
C GLN A 84 9.60 -6.80 0.49
N GLY A 85 10.50 -7.39 1.28
CA GLY A 85 11.56 -6.67 1.99
C GLY A 85 12.94 -7.06 1.47
N THR A 86 13.87 -6.12 1.46
CA THR A 86 15.28 -6.33 1.10
C THR A 86 16.16 -5.59 2.08
N ALA A 87 17.15 -6.32 2.63
CA ALA A 87 18.19 -5.73 3.46
C ALA A 87 19.25 -5.15 2.52
N GLU A 88 19.37 -3.83 2.48
CA GLU A 88 20.27 -3.12 1.55
C GLU A 88 21.73 -3.14 2.03
N ARG A 89 21.96 -3.40 3.32
CA ARG A 89 23.31 -3.49 3.91
C ARG A 89 23.49 -4.70 4.82
N LEU A 90 22.75 -4.72 5.92
CA LEU A 90 22.84 -5.76 6.94
C LEU A 90 21.50 -6.49 7.05
N PRO A 91 21.50 -7.81 7.28
CA PRO A 91 20.29 -8.54 7.61
C PRO A 91 19.61 -7.94 8.84
N PHE A 92 18.28 -7.94 8.85
CA PHE A 92 17.47 -7.48 9.98
C PHE A 92 16.92 -8.65 10.79
N GLU A 93 16.57 -8.37 12.04
CA GLU A 93 16.04 -9.35 12.97
C GLU A 93 14.52 -9.53 12.78
N LYS A 94 13.99 -10.65 13.28
CA LYS A 94 12.55 -10.91 13.27
C LYS A 94 11.73 -9.81 13.94
N LYS A 95 12.27 -9.17 14.99
CA LYS A 95 11.61 -8.07 15.69
C LYS A 95 11.43 -6.84 14.79
N ASP A 96 12.40 -6.59 13.90
CA ASP A 96 12.35 -5.45 12.99
C ASP A 96 11.25 -5.70 11.95
N LEU A 97 11.14 -6.94 11.44
CA LEU A 97 10.03 -7.32 10.57
C LEU A 97 8.66 -7.13 11.23
N ASP A 98 8.51 -7.52 12.49
CA ASP A 98 7.25 -7.36 13.22
C ASP A 98 6.86 -5.89 13.39
N GLU A 99 7.85 -5.03 13.64
CA GLU A 99 7.67 -3.58 13.70
C GLU A 99 7.26 -3.02 12.33
N PHE A 100 7.94 -3.42 11.25
CA PHE A 100 7.60 -3.00 9.90
C PHE A 100 6.16 -3.38 9.50
N LEU A 101 5.76 -4.62 9.78
CA LEU A 101 4.41 -5.10 9.49
C LEU A 101 3.35 -4.35 10.31
N THR A 102 3.64 -4.05 11.58
CA THR A 102 2.72 -3.33 12.46
C THR A 102 2.51 -1.89 11.99
N LEU A 103 3.60 -1.16 11.72
CA LEU A 103 3.52 0.23 11.28
C LEU A 103 2.92 0.34 9.87
N GLY A 104 3.33 -0.54 8.96
CA GLY A 104 2.78 -0.59 7.61
C GLY A 104 1.28 -0.89 7.60
N TRP A 105 0.80 -1.80 8.45
CA TRP A 105 -0.63 -2.06 8.61
C TRP A 105 -1.38 -0.81 9.07
N ASN A 106 -0.89 -0.12 10.11
CA ASN A 106 -1.53 1.09 10.63
C ASN A 106 -1.67 2.18 9.54
N ALA A 107 -0.63 2.38 8.72
CA ALA A 107 -0.68 3.32 7.61
C ALA A 107 -1.67 2.88 6.51
N ILE A 108 -1.67 1.59 6.15
CA ILE A 108 -2.63 1.04 5.18
C ILE A 108 -4.07 1.22 5.67
N GLN A 109 -4.35 1.09 6.96
CA GLN A 109 -5.69 1.37 7.50
C GLN A 109 -6.14 2.81 7.22
N GLY A 110 -5.22 3.78 7.35
CA GLY A 110 -5.47 5.18 7.00
C GLY A 110 -5.79 5.36 5.51
N LEU A 111 -4.98 4.76 4.63
CA LEU A 111 -5.22 4.80 3.18
C LEU A 111 -6.56 4.16 2.79
N VAL A 112 -6.89 3.02 3.39
CA VAL A 112 -8.17 2.33 3.15
C VAL A 112 -9.36 3.16 3.66
N ALA A 113 -9.20 3.89 4.76
CA ALA A 113 -10.24 4.81 5.24
C ALA A 113 -10.51 5.92 4.22
N LEU A 114 -9.46 6.57 3.70
CA LEU A 114 -9.57 7.57 2.64
C LEU A 114 -10.19 7.00 1.35
N GLN A 115 -9.78 5.79 0.94
CA GLN A 115 -10.39 5.11 -0.19
C GLN A 115 -11.89 4.87 0.01
N LYS A 116 -12.32 4.48 1.22
CA LYS A 116 -13.74 4.27 1.54
C LYS A 116 -14.56 5.55 1.45
N GLU A 117 -14.00 6.68 1.87
CA GLU A 117 -14.66 7.99 1.75
C GLU A 117 -14.88 8.38 0.28
N MET A 118 -13.93 8.06 -0.60
CA MET A 118 -14.00 8.38 -2.04
C MET A 118 -14.86 7.39 -2.84
N VAL A 119 -14.69 6.09 -2.59
CA VAL A 119 -15.25 5.00 -3.40
C VAL A 119 -16.59 4.49 -2.86
N GLY A 120 -16.83 4.63 -1.56
CA GLY A 120 -18.02 4.09 -0.89
C GLY A 120 -18.06 2.56 -0.83
N ASN A 121 -19.19 1.97 -0.44
CA ASN A 121 -19.28 0.50 -0.34
C ASN A 121 -18.97 -0.18 -1.68
N LEU A 122 -18.38 -1.38 -1.65
CA LEU A 122 -17.99 -2.13 -2.87
C LEU A 122 -19.15 -2.95 -3.47
N GLU A 123 -20.34 -2.92 -2.86
CA GLU A 123 -21.51 -3.74 -3.23
C GLU A 123 -22.15 -3.38 -4.58
#